data_AF-A0A0F9BJQ0-F1
#
_entry.id   AF-A0A0F9BJQ0-F1
#
_cell.length_a   1.000
_cell.length_b   1.000
_cell.length_c   1.000
_cell.angle_alpha   90.00
_cell.angle_beta   90.00
_cell.angle_gamma   90.00
#
_symmetry.space_group_name_H-M   'P 1'
#
loop_
_entity.id
_entity.type
_entity.pdbx_description
1 polymer ?
#
loop_
_entity_poly.entity_id
_entity_poly.type
_entity_poly.pdbx_seq_one_letter_code
_entity_poly.pdbx_strand_id
1 'polypeptide(L)'
;MVAHSGKGTPQSRPNAGAGRGGTIPPPEFRFKPGQSGNPGGRAKTKLISQAYQEFLGEVDTKKRRTIAQEMAKQNIQKGLKGDLAAIREITDRTEGKAVDQTQLSIRGEIEHRHSWIDELSKAQRKALLKLAQPRRSRARRN
;
A
#
# COMPACT_ATOMS: atom_id res chain seq x y z
N MET A 1 -0.05 23.29 -53.64
CA MET A 1 0.79 23.24 -52.41
C MET A 1 -0.13 23.45 -51.23
N VAL A 2 -0.41 22.40 -50.45
CA VAL A 2 -1.40 22.41 -49.36
C VAL A 2 -0.73 22.83 -48.06
N ALA A 3 -1.20 23.94 -47.49
CA ALA A 3 -0.81 24.44 -46.18
C ALA A 3 -1.38 23.52 -45.08
N HIS A 4 -0.49 22.93 -44.26
CA HIS A 4 -0.89 22.14 -43.10
C HIS A 4 -0.99 23.05 -41.87
N SER A 5 -2.21 23.44 -41.53
CA SER A 5 -2.59 24.04 -40.25
C SER A 5 -2.84 22.93 -39.22
N GLY A 6 -2.45 23.16 -37.96
CA GLY A 6 -2.95 22.41 -36.81
C GLY A 6 -1.90 21.74 -35.94
N LYS A 7 -1.09 22.52 -35.19
CA LYS A 7 -0.45 22.00 -33.97
C LYS A 7 -1.49 22.04 -32.85
N GLY A 8 -2.21 20.94 -32.66
CA GLY A 8 -3.08 20.75 -31.51
C GLY A 8 -2.28 20.86 -30.21
N THR A 9 -2.75 21.68 -29.28
CA THR A 9 -2.31 21.72 -27.90
C THR A 9 -2.46 20.32 -27.28
N PRO A 10 -1.53 19.85 -26.44
CA PRO A 10 -1.70 18.57 -25.76
C PRO A 10 -2.86 18.73 -24.77
N GLN A 11 -4.01 18.15 -25.10
CA GLN A 11 -5.14 18.06 -24.19
C GLN A 11 -4.68 17.39 -22.90
N SER A 12 -4.88 18.10 -21.78
CA SER A 12 -4.69 17.61 -20.43
C SER A 12 -5.44 16.28 -20.26
N ARG A 13 -4.70 15.22 -19.93
CA ARG A 13 -5.28 13.92 -19.60
C ARG A 13 -6.32 14.11 -18.48
N PRO A 14 -7.56 13.62 -18.62
CA PRO A 14 -8.51 13.64 -17.51
C PRO A 14 -7.92 12.80 -16.38
N ASN A 15 -7.92 13.35 -15.16
CA ASN A 15 -7.43 12.72 -13.94
C ASN A 15 -7.86 11.25 -13.87
N ALA A 16 -6.94 10.32 -14.14
CA ALA A 16 -7.19 8.90 -13.95
C ALA A 16 -7.45 8.68 -12.45
N GLY A 17 -8.67 8.23 -12.14
CA GLY A 17 -9.21 8.22 -10.78
C GLY A 17 -8.32 7.52 -9.77
N ALA A 18 -8.17 8.16 -8.62
CA ALA A 18 -7.48 7.61 -7.46
C ALA A 18 -8.30 6.43 -6.88
N GLY A 19 -8.01 5.21 -7.31
CA GLY A 19 -8.59 3.97 -6.78
C GLY A 19 -8.42 2.76 -7.71
N ARG A 20 -8.63 1.54 -7.20
CA ARG A 20 -8.71 0.34 -8.05
C ARG A 20 -9.87 0.51 -9.03
N GLY A 21 -9.58 0.51 -10.33
CA GLY A 21 -10.61 0.65 -11.39
C GLY A 21 -11.09 2.09 -11.64
N GLY A 22 -10.37 3.11 -11.17
CA GLY A 22 -10.72 4.52 -11.44
C GLY A 22 -11.85 5.08 -10.57
N THR A 23 -12.37 4.30 -9.62
CA THR A 23 -13.36 4.78 -8.65
C THR A 23 -12.68 5.59 -7.56
N ILE A 24 -12.97 6.90 -7.51
CA ILE A 24 -12.55 7.74 -6.40
C ILE A 24 -13.50 7.46 -5.22
N PRO A 25 -12.99 7.02 -4.05
CA PRO A 25 -13.85 6.77 -2.89
C PRO A 25 -14.57 8.06 -2.45
N PRO A 26 -15.80 7.95 -1.91
CA PRO A 26 -16.53 9.10 -1.38
C PRO A 26 -15.68 9.86 -0.34
N PRO A 27 -15.76 11.20 -0.27
CA PRO A 27 -14.92 12.03 0.60
C PRO A 27 -14.87 11.58 2.07
N GLU A 28 -15.97 11.03 2.57
CA GLU A 28 -16.13 10.54 3.95
C GLU A 28 -15.26 9.32 4.26
N PHE A 29 -14.97 8.49 3.26
CA PHE A 29 -14.13 7.28 3.38
C PHE A 29 -12.69 7.50 2.90
N ARG A 30 -12.35 8.72 2.47
CA ARG A 30 -10.96 9.05 2.12
C ARG A 30 -10.16 9.13 3.40
N PHE A 31 -8.93 8.60 3.34
CA PHE A 31 -7.94 8.91 4.37
C PHE A 31 -7.77 10.43 4.43
N LYS A 32 -8.04 11.02 5.60
CA LYS A 32 -7.81 12.45 5.80
C LYS A 32 -6.30 12.69 5.69
N PRO A 33 -5.84 13.73 4.98
CA PRO A 33 -4.42 14.07 4.96
C PRO A 33 -3.92 14.26 6.40
N GLY A 34 -2.81 13.60 6.74
CA GLY A 34 -2.27 13.57 8.11
C GLY A 34 -2.82 12.43 9.01
N GLN A 35 -3.83 11.70 8.56
CA GLN A 35 -4.43 10.55 9.28
C GLN A 35 -3.88 9.23 8.73
N SER A 36 -2.55 9.17 8.54
CA SER A 36 -1.83 7.92 8.29
C SER A 36 -1.75 7.13 9.60
N GLY A 37 -1.81 5.80 9.53
CA GLY A 37 -1.64 4.90 10.70
C GLY A 37 -0.26 4.99 11.38
N ASN A 38 0.61 5.90 10.92
CA ASN A 38 1.86 6.26 11.57
C ASN A 38 1.77 7.70 12.13
N PRO A 39 1.33 7.88 13.39
CA PRO A 39 1.24 9.20 14.04
C PRO A 39 2.60 9.88 14.21
N GLY A 40 3.71 9.15 14.14
CA GLY A 40 5.07 9.71 14.13
C GLY A 40 5.53 10.22 12.75
N GLY A 41 4.72 10.00 11.70
CA GLY A 41 5.11 10.25 10.32
C GLY A 41 6.29 9.38 9.86
N ARG A 42 6.77 9.60 8.64
CA ARG A 42 8.04 9.00 8.20
C ARG A 42 9.11 9.43 9.21
N ALA A 43 9.80 8.46 9.83
CA ALA A 43 10.82 8.77 10.83
C ALA A 43 11.78 9.82 10.25
N LYS A 44 12.00 10.90 10.99
CA LYS A 44 12.98 11.93 10.61
C LYS A 44 14.35 11.28 10.74
N THR A 45 14.81 10.60 9.69
CA THR A 45 16.15 10.00 9.60
C THR A 45 17.15 11.15 9.63
N LYS A 46 17.76 11.41 10.79
CA LYS A 46 18.36 12.73 11.01
C LYS A 46 19.87 12.83 10.80
N LEU A 47 20.65 11.74 10.80
CA LEU A 47 22.11 11.84 10.61
C LEU A 47 22.68 10.71 9.75
N ILE A 48 22.57 9.45 10.19
CA ILE A 48 23.26 8.34 9.51
C ILE A 48 22.71 8.07 8.10
N SER A 49 21.38 8.02 7.93
CA SER A 49 20.81 7.78 6.60
C SER A 49 21.11 8.93 5.62
N GLN A 50 21.23 10.16 6.13
CA GLN A 50 21.60 11.31 5.31
C GLN A 50 23.06 11.22 4.87
N ALA A 51 23.97 10.90 5.79
CA ALA A 51 25.37 10.65 5.46
C ALA A 51 25.52 9.51 4.44
N TYR A 52 24.78 8.40 4.61
CA TYR A 52 24.78 7.33 3.61
C TYR A 52 24.29 7.80 2.24
N GLN A 53 23.22 8.60 2.17
CA GLN A 53 22.72 9.12 0.90
C GLN A 53 23.74 10.05 0.23
N GLU A 54 24.43 10.88 1.01
CA GLU A 54 25.48 11.77 0.54
C GLU A 54 26.65 10.98 -0.05
N PHE A 55 27.26 10.08 0.73
CA PHE A 55 28.41 9.28 0.25
C PHE A 55 28.03 8.35 -0.91
N LEU A 56 26.86 7.71 -0.87
CA LEU A 56 26.42 6.83 -1.95
C LEU A 56 26.13 7.59 -3.25
N GLY A 57 25.71 8.86 -3.14
CA GLY A 57 25.43 9.75 -4.26
C GLY A 57 26.65 10.46 -4.82
N GLU A 58 27.76 10.51 -4.07
CA GLU A 58 29.01 11.13 -4.50
C GLU A 58 29.56 10.45 -5.77
N VAL A 59 29.88 11.26 -6.78
CA VAL A 59 30.41 10.80 -8.06
C VAL A 59 31.93 10.78 -8.00
N ASP A 60 32.52 9.62 -8.18
CA ASP A 60 33.96 9.48 -8.39
C ASP A 60 34.34 10.12 -9.73
N THR A 61 35.16 11.16 -9.69
CA THR A 61 35.60 11.94 -10.86
C THR A 61 36.45 11.12 -11.83
N LYS A 62 37.16 10.09 -11.36
CA LYS A 62 37.99 9.21 -12.19
C LYS A 62 37.15 8.16 -12.90
N LYS A 63 36.20 7.55 -12.16
CA LYS A 63 35.36 6.47 -12.69
C LYS A 63 34.08 6.95 -13.38
N ARG A 64 33.72 8.23 -13.21
CA ARG A 64 32.45 8.85 -13.66
C ARG A 64 31.22 8.06 -13.21
N ARG A 65 31.25 7.54 -11.99
CA ARG A 65 30.22 6.70 -11.40
C ARG A 65 30.04 7.03 -9.93
N THR A 66 28.85 6.86 -9.40
CA THR A 66 28.63 7.00 -7.96
C THR A 66 29.15 5.79 -7.20
N ILE A 67 29.43 5.96 -5.91
CA ILE A 67 29.79 4.84 -5.03
C ILE A 67 28.69 3.76 -5.05
N ALA A 68 27.41 4.15 -5.07
CA ALA A 68 26.29 3.22 -5.19
C ALA A 68 26.38 2.35 -6.45
N GLN A 69 26.74 2.93 -7.59
CA GLN A 69 26.88 2.19 -8.85
C GLN A 69 28.04 1.19 -8.80
N GLU A 70 29.15 1.56 -8.17
CA GLU A 70 30.30 0.66 -8.00
C GLU A 70 29.98 -0.50 -7.05
N MET A 71 29.28 -0.23 -5.94
CA MET A 71 28.79 -1.26 -5.04
C MET A 71 27.83 -2.24 -5.73
N ALA A 72 26.88 -1.72 -6.52
CA ALA A 72 25.96 -2.55 -7.29
C ALA A 72 26.72 -3.44 -8.29
N LYS A 73 27.71 -2.90 -9.00
CA LYS A 73 28.57 -3.66 -9.92
C LYS A 73 29.30 -4.79 -9.18
N GLN A 74 29.90 -4.51 -8.03
CA GLN A 74 30.58 -5.54 -7.24
C GLN A 74 29.62 -6.64 -6.78
N ASN A 75 28.40 -6.28 -6.38
CA ASN A 75 27.39 -7.25 -5.97
C ASN A 75 27.00 -8.18 -7.14
N ILE A 76 26.81 -7.63 -8.35
CA ILE A 76 26.57 -8.42 -9.56
C ILE A 76 27.75 -9.37 -9.83
N GLN A 77 28.99 -8.89 -9.74
CA GLN A 77 30.16 -9.73 -9.95
C GLN A 77 30.28 -10.87 -8.94
N LYS A 78 29.88 -10.65 -7.68
CA LYS A 78 29.79 -11.73 -6.68
C LYS A 78 28.72 -12.76 -7.05
N GLY A 79 27.54 -12.28 -7.47
CA GLY A 79 26.47 -13.18 -7.92
C GLY A 79 26.88 -14.03 -9.11
N LEU A 80 27.57 -13.46 -10.10
CA LEU A 80 28.10 -14.20 -11.25
C LEU A 80 29.13 -15.28 -10.85
N LYS A 81 29.79 -15.12 -9.70
CA LYS A 81 30.71 -16.12 -9.13
C LYS A 81 30.01 -17.18 -8.27
N GLY A 82 28.69 -17.15 -8.17
CA GLY A 82 27.90 -18.12 -7.42
C GLY A 82 27.59 -17.74 -5.97
N ASP A 83 27.81 -16.47 -5.57
CA ASP A 83 27.39 -16.00 -4.25
C ASP A 83 25.85 -15.89 -4.20
N LEU A 84 25.22 -16.89 -3.55
CA LEU A 84 23.76 -16.97 -3.42
C LEU A 84 23.16 -15.79 -2.65
N ALA A 85 23.89 -15.19 -1.71
CA ALA A 85 23.40 -14.02 -0.97
C ALA A 85 23.33 -12.79 -1.88
N ALA A 86 24.36 -12.60 -2.72
CA ALA A 86 24.36 -11.55 -3.73
C ALA A 86 23.26 -11.77 -4.78
N ILE A 87 23.09 -13.00 -5.27
CA ILE A 87 22.01 -13.35 -6.22
C ILE A 87 20.65 -13.01 -5.61
N ARG A 88 20.40 -13.44 -4.37
CA ARG A 88 19.15 -13.20 -3.67
C ARG A 88 18.85 -11.70 -3.52
N GLU A 89 19.83 -10.91 -3.06
CA GLU A 89 19.65 -9.46 -2.93
C GLU A 89 19.35 -8.80 -4.28
N ILE A 90 20.01 -9.23 -5.36
CA ILE A 90 19.75 -8.72 -6.71
C ILE A 90 18.31 -9.02 -7.12
N THR A 91 17.88 -10.28 -7.02
CA THR A 91 16.51 -10.70 -7.37
C THR A 91 15.46 -10.00 -6.50
N ASP A 92 15.68 -9.89 -5.18
CA ASP A 92 14.74 -9.22 -4.27
C ASP A 92 14.57 -7.73 -4.61
N ARG A 93 15.59 -7.08 -5.17
CA ARG A 93 15.55 -5.66 -5.59
C ARG A 93 14.97 -5.45 -6.98
N THR A 94 15.15 -6.40 -7.91
CA THR A 94 14.69 -6.26 -9.29
C THR A 94 13.30 -6.83 -9.53
N GLU A 95 12.97 -7.95 -8.88
CA GLU A 95 11.71 -8.67 -9.05
C GLU A 95 10.77 -8.48 -7.85
N GLY A 96 11.31 -8.00 -6.74
CA GLY A 96 10.60 -7.85 -5.47
C GLY A 96 10.80 -9.06 -4.56
N LYS A 97 10.60 -8.83 -3.25
CA LYS A 97 10.76 -9.88 -2.25
C LYS A 97 9.55 -10.82 -2.26
N ALA A 98 9.80 -12.12 -2.19
CA ALA A 98 8.74 -13.10 -1.97
C ALA A 98 7.93 -12.76 -0.70
N VAL A 99 6.61 -12.87 -0.79
CA VAL A 99 5.70 -12.60 0.33
C VAL A 99 5.95 -13.64 1.42
N ASP A 100 6.22 -13.16 2.64
CA ASP A 100 6.38 -14.03 3.81
C ASP A 100 5.04 -14.66 4.19
N GLN A 101 5.01 -15.98 4.41
CA GLN A 101 3.78 -16.71 4.77
C GLN A 101 3.17 -16.21 6.10
N THR A 102 3.99 -15.67 7.01
CA THR A 102 3.52 -15.04 8.25
C THR A 102 2.65 -13.81 7.99
N GLN A 103 2.85 -13.14 6.85
CA GLN A 103 2.04 -12.01 6.42
C GLN A 103 0.68 -12.45 5.85
N LEU A 104 0.58 -13.69 5.36
CA LEU A 104 -0.67 -14.25 4.84
C LEU A 104 -1.59 -14.71 5.98
N SER A 105 -1.04 -15.28 7.07
CA SER A 105 -1.84 -15.73 8.23
C SER A 105 -2.54 -14.57 8.94
N ILE A 106 -1.83 -13.46 9.17
CA ILE A 106 -2.40 -12.25 9.81
C ILE A 106 -3.58 -11.69 9.00
N ARG A 107 -3.49 -11.72 7.66
CA ARG A 107 -4.56 -11.23 6.80
C ARG A 107 -5.80 -12.14 6.85
N GLY A 108 -5.62 -13.46 6.86
CA GLY A 108 -6.72 -14.42 6.96
C GLY A 108 -7.44 -14.40 8.31
N GLU A 109 -6.71 -14.22 9.41
CA GLU A 109 -7.29 -14.16 10.77
C GLU A 109 -8.14 -12.89 11.01
N ILE A 110 -7.76 -11.76 10.41
CA ILE A 110 -8.51 -10.50 10.52
C ILE A 110 -9.84 -10.59 9.76
N GLU A 111 -9.88 -11.28 8.62
CA GLU A 111 -11.11 -11.49 7.84
C GLU A 111 -12.09 -12.41 8.59
N HIS A 112 -11.60 -13.46 9.26
CA HIS A 112 -12.44 -14.40 10.00
C HIS A 112 -13.03 -13.81 11.30
N ARG A 113 -12.32 -12.93 12.01
CA ARG A 113 -12.85 -12.28 13.23
C ARG A 113 -13.98 -11.28 12.95
N HIS A 114 -14.02 -10.63 11.79
CA HIS A 114 -15.09 -9.67 11.45
C HIS A 114 -16.43 -10.37 11.16
N SER A 115 -16.39 -11.56 10.56
CA SER A 115 -17.59 -12.39 10.35
C SER A 115 -18.28 -12.74 11.66
N TRP A 116 -17.52 -13.13 12.68
CA TRP A 116 -18.06 -13.56 13.96
C TRP A 116 -18.68 -12.41 14.78
N ILE A 117 -18.07 -11.22 14.75
CA ILE A 117 -18.60 -10.03 15.45
C ILE A 117 -19.90 -9.54 14.80
N ASP A 118 -19.98 -9.58 13.47
CA ASP A 118 -21.18 -9.19 12.72
C ASP A 118 -22.36 -10.15 12.96
N GLU A 119 -22.10 -11.45 13.06
CA GLU A 119 -23.13 -12.44 13.39
C GLU A 119 -23.63 -12.30 14.83
N LEU A 120 -22.73 -12.07 15.79
CA LEU A 120 -23.10 -11.82 17.20
C LEU A 120 -23.94 -10.55 17.34
N SER A 121 -23.60 -9.48 16.61
CA SER A 121 -24.36 -8.23 16.66
C SER A 121 -25.76 -8.36 16.04
N LYS A 122 -25.92 -9.15 14.97
CA LYS A 122 -27.23 -9.47 14.37
C LYS A 122 -28.11 -10.29 15.33
N ALA A 123 -27.53 -11.27 16.01
CA ALA A 123 -28.24 -12.09 16.99
C ALA A 123 -28.74 -11.26 18.18
N GLN A 124 -27.89 -10.37 18.71
CA GLN A 124 -28.25 -9.45 19.81
C GLN A 124 -29.35 -8.47 19.40
N ARG A 125 -29.26 -7.88 18.19
CA ARG A 125 -30.32 -7.00 17.65
C ARG A 125 -31.65 -7.72 17.49
N LYS A 126 -31.64 -8.97 17.01
CA LYS A 126 -32.85 -9.79 16.87
C LYS A 126 -33.49 -10.11 18.23
N ALA A 127 -32.68 -10.39 19.25
CA ALA A 127 -33.16 -10.63 20.61
C ALA A 127 -33.79 -9.37 21.23
N LEU A 128 -33.14 -8.21 21.06
CA LEU A 128 -33.67 -6.90 21.49
C LEU A 128 -34.99 -6.56 20.79
N LEU A 129 -35.08 -6.78 19.47
CA LEU A 129 -36.33 -6.57 18.72
C LEU A 129 -37.46 -7.49 19.18
N LYS A 130 -37.16 -8.73 19.57
CA LYS A 130 -38.15 -9.69 20.08
C LYS A 130 -38.68 -9.30 21.46
N LEU A 131 -37.84 -8.66 22.29
CA LEU A 131 -38.25 -8.11 23.58
C LEU A 131 -39.07 -6.82 23.43
N ALA A 132 -38.78 -6.01 22.41
CA ALA A 132 -39.44 -4.72 22.17
C ALA A 132 -40.83 -4.83 21.51
N GLN A 133 -41.28 -6.02 21.10
CA GLN A 133 -42.63 -6.19 20.54
C GLN A 133 -43.68 -6.19 21.66
N PRO A 134 -44.65 -5.23 21.67
CA PRO A 134 -45.71 -5.24 22.65
C PRO A 134 -46.56 -6.50 22.47
N ARG A 135 -46.81 -7.21 23.59
CA ARG A 135 -47.71 -8.37 23.61
C ARG A 135 -49.08 -7.88 23.17
N ARG A 136 -49.46 -8.17 21.93
CA ARG A 136 -50.81 -7.89 21.41
C ARG A 136 -51.82 -8.50 22.38
N SER A 137 -52.50 -7.65 23.13
CA SER A 137 -53.60 -8.03 24.00
C SER A 137 -54.70 -8.62 23.11
N ARG A 138 -54.95 -9.92 23.25
CA ARG A 138 -56.20 -10.52 22.76
C ARG A 138 -57.33 -9.96 23.61
N ALA A 139 -57.89 -8.83 23.19
CA ALA A 139 -59.20 -8.40 23.66
C ALA A 139 -60.21 -9.44 23.17
N ARG A 140 -60.71 -10.25 24.10
CA ARG A 140 -61.86 -11.14 23.91
C ARG A 140 -63.08 -10.25 23.64
N ARG A 141 -63.71 -10.45 22.47
CA ARG A 141 -65.07 -9.97 22.19
C ARG A 141 -66.04 -10.89 22.94
N ASN A 142 -66.90 -10.31 23.77
CA ASN A 142 -68.17 -10.91 24.17
C ASN A 142 -69.20 -10.70 23.05
#